data_AF-A0A7W5BG27-F1
#
_entry.id   AF-A0A7W5BG27-F1
#
_cell.length_a   1.000
_cell.length_b   1.000
_cell.length_c   1.000
_cell.angle_alpha   90.00
_cell.angle_beta   90.00
_cell.angle_gamma   90.00
#
_symmetry.space_group_name_H-M   'P 1'
#
loop_
_entity.id
_entity.type
_entity.pdbx_description
1 polymer ?
#
loop_
_entity_poly.entity_id
_entity_poly.type
_entity_poly.pdbx_seq_one_letter_code
_entity_poly.pdbx_strand_id
1 'polypeptide(L)'
;MDTKEPVRMVVKRIISMLWLIAIIVPIAKPKNSVKVNFIISPEDDMREILFLIYCLLMACSVEANAVSLSGRPTDDSVCDLSPMTNYHLTRKIFVPSGTMNVSDIYGRLALMFVVKECKNSQILVLHSEFGESEDERAFRVVTSELCSVANVQRESTATSEYPYSFQVKCRISKIQEATSRLAIAEREKNLETIIAENAPTVRERDESTDQPTSINKDCGKLGYGAVVLGLGGRCTR
;
A
#
# COMPACT_ATOMS: atom_id res chain seq x y z
N MET A 1 -29.58 -41.87 -26.04
CA MET A 1 -28.23 -41.40 -26.40
C MET A 1 -27.61 -40.82 -25.15
N ASP A 2 -26.60 -41.52 -24.65
CA ASP A 2 -25.96 -41.40 -23.34
C ASP A 2 -25.21 -40.08 -23.09
N THR A 3 -25.34 -39.54 -21.88
CA THR A 3 -24.62 -38.35 -21.35
C THR A 3 -23.56 -38.72 -20.30
N LYS A 4 -22.87 -39.86 -20.46
CA LYS A 4 -21.97 -40.43 -19.43
C LYS A 4 -20.45 -40.20 -19.62
N GLU A 5 -20.01 -39.29 -20.49
CA GLU A 5 -18.56 -39.13 -20.78
C GLU A 5 -17.75 -38.03 -20.06
N PRO A 6 -18.28 -36.96 -19.42
CA PRO A 6 -17.38 -35.94 -18.85
C PRO A 6 -16.79 -36.31 -17.47
N VAL A 7 -17.44 -37.19 -16.70
CA VAL A 7 -17.04 -37.48 -15.31
C VAL A 7 -15.79 -38.36 -15.22
N ARG A 8 -15.60 -39.29 -16.17
CA ARG A 8 -14.43 -40.19 -16.17
C ARG A 8 -13.10 -39.46 -16.39
N MET A 9 -13.10 -38.34 -17.11
CA MET A 9 -11.89 -37.55 -17.37
C MET A 9 -11.47 -36.72 -16.14
N VAL A 10 -12.43 -36.18 -15.39
CA VAL A 10 -12.16 -35.41 -14.17
C VAL A 10 -11.61 -36.32 -13.06
N VAL A 11 -12.19 -37.50 -12.87
CA VAL A 11 -11.73 -38.48 -11.87
C VAL A 11 -10.31 -38.96 -12.16
N LYS A 12 -9.95 -39.21 -13.43
CA LYS A 12 -8.57 -39.58 -13.81
C LYS A 12 -7.55 -38.48 -13.51
N ARG A 13 -7.91 -37.20 -13.70
CA ARG A 13 -7.02 -36.07 -13.38
C ARG A 13 -6.83 -35.89 -11.87
N ILE A 14 -7.89 -36.08 -11.08
CA ILE A 14 -7.82 -36.00 -9.61
C ILE A 14 -6.94 -37.13 -9.03
N ILE A 15 -7.11 -38.37 -9.52
CA ILE A 15 -6.27 -39.51 -9.09
C ILE A 15 -4.80 -39.29 -9.47
N SER A 16 -4.54 -38.70 -10.64
CA SER A 16 -3.17 -38.38 -11.07
C SER A 16 -2.52 -37.26 -10.23
N MET A 17 -3.30 -36.28 -9.73
CA MET A 17 -2.77 -35.25 -8.84
C MET A 17 -2.55 -35.77 -7.41
N LEU A 18 -3.38 -36.69 -6.92
CA LEU A 18 -3.19 -37.37 -5.63
C LEU A 18 -1.87 -38.16 -5.57
N TRP A 19 -1.48 -38.80 -6.69
CA TRP A 19 -0.17 -39.45 -6.79
C TRP A 19 1.01 -38.47 -6.78
N LEU A 20 0.83 -37.26 -7.30
CA LEU A 20 1.85 -36.22 -7.29
C LEU A 20 2.03 -35.59 -5.90
N ILE A 21 0.95 -35.43 -5.13
CA ILE A 21 1.01 -34.88 -3.76
C ILE A 21 1.69 -35.88 -2.81
N ALA A 22 1.54 -37.19 -3.02
CA ALA A 22 2.20 -38.22 -2.22
C ALA A 22 3.74 -38.26 -2.39
N ILE A 23 4.30 -37.62 -3.43
CA ILE A 23 5.73 -37.65 -3.73
C ILE A 23 6.48 -36.42 -3.16
N ILE A 24 5.78 -35.33 -2.79
CA ILE A 24 6.41 -34.03 -2.45
C ILE A 24 6.43 -33.74 -0.93
N VAL A 25 6.19 -34.74 -0.07
CA VAL A 25 6.38 -34.56 1.39
C VAL A 25 7.73 -35.16 1.81
N PRO A 26 8.81 -34.36 1.97
CA PRO A 26 10.04 -34.87 2.55
C PRO A 26 9.82 -35.12 4.05
N ILE A 27 10.36 -36.26 4.46
CA ILE A 27 10.35 -36.83 5.80
C ILE A 27 11.03 -35.88 6.79
N ALA A 28 10.25 -35.23 7.65
CA ALA A 28 10.70 -34.81 8.97
C ALA A 28 10.08 -35.74 10.00
N LYS A 29 10.91 -36.56 10.68
CA LYS A 29 10.49 -37.47 11.75
C LYS A 29 10.26 -36.69 13.05
N PRO A 30 9.03 -36.59 13.58
CA PRO A 30 8.83 -36.48 15.01
C PRO A 30 8.75 -37.88 15.63
N LYS A 31 9.56 -38.10 16.67
CA LYS A 31 9.50 -39.25 17.57
C LYS A 31 8.18 -39.20 18.35
N ASN A 32 7.12 -39.79 17.81
CA ASN A 32 6.00 -40.37 18.56
C ASN A 32 5.07 -41.03 17.55
N SER A 33 5.23 -42.34 17.41
CA SER A 33 4.42 -43.18 16.52
C SER A 33 3.01 -43.33 17.09
N VAL A 34 2.11 -42.41 16.75
CA VAL A 34 0.68 -42.72 16.75
C VAL A 34 0.41 -43.41 15.41
N LYS A 35 0.30 -44.74 15.43
CA LYS A 35 -0.21 -45.50 14.28
C LYS A 35 -1.69 -45.18 14.12
N VAL A 36 -2.01 -44.21 13.26
CA VAL A 36 -3.38 -44.03 12.79
C VAL A 36 -3.60 -45.04 11.66
N ASN A 37 -4.11 -46.22 12.02
CA ASN A 37 -4.61 -47.17 11.03
C ASN A 37 -5.92 -46.63 10.49
N PHE A 38 -5.89 -46.03 9.30
CA PHE A 38 -7.11 -45.76 8.53
C PHE A 38 -7.61 -47.07 7.95
N ILE A 39 -8.55 -47.70 8.67
CA ILE A 39 -9.38 -48.78 8.15
C ILE A 39 -10.61 -48.10 7.56
N ILE A 40 -10.63 -47.91 6.25
CA ILE A 40 -11.82 -47.43 5.53
C ILE A 40 -12.70 -48.66 5.30
N SER A 41 -13.82 -48.73 6.02
CA SER A 41 -14.82 -49.79 5.91
C SER A 41 -15.91 -49.35 4.91
N PRO A 42 -16.34 -50.20 3.96
CA PRO A 42 -16.94 -49.77 2.68
C PRO A 42 -18.47 -49.48 2.71
N GLU A 43 -19.08 -49.20 3.87
CA GLU A 43 -20.55 -49.05 3.97
C GLU A 43 -21.06 -47.70 4.50
N ASP A 44 -20.17 -46.78 4.93
CA ASP A 44 -20.51 -45.41 5.39
C ASP A 44 -19.92 -44.29 4.52
N ASP A 45 -19.47 -44.64 3.31
CA ASP A 45 -18.54 -43.86 2.47
C ASP A 45 -19.05 -42.48 2.03
N MET A 46 -20.35 -42.31 1.74
CA MET A 46 -20.79 -41.11 1.04
C MET A 46 -20.83 -39.87 1.94
N ARG A 47 -21.13 -40.03 3.23
CA ARG A 47 -21.22 -38.92 4.20
C ARG A 47 -19.85 -38.40 4.59
N GLU A 48 -18.88 -39.29 4.84
CA GLU A 48 -17.52 -38.89 5.19
C GLU A 48 -16.78 -38.28 4.00
N ILE A 49 -17.00 -38.79 2.78
CA ILE A 49 -16.45 -38.19 1.56
C ILE A 49 -17.05 -36.79 1.35
N LEU A 50 -18.36 -36.61 1.53
CA LEU A 50 -18.99 -35.28 1.47
C LEU A 50 -18.44 -34.34 2.56
N PHE A 51 -18.17 -34.85 3.76
CA PHE A 51 -17.57 -34.07 4.85
C PHE A 51 -16.13 -33.65 4.53
N LEU A 52 -15.32 -34.54 3.97
CA LEU A 52 -13.96 -34.23 3.54
C LEU A 52 -13.93 -33.24 2.37
N ILE A 53 -14.83 -33.37 1.39
CA ILE A 53 -14.97 -32.40 0.28
C ILE A 53 -15.44 -31.04 0.80
N TYR A 54 -16.40 -31.01 1.73
CA TYR A 54 -16.87 -29.78 2.35
C TYR A 54 -15.76 -29.10 3.16
N CYS A 55 -15.00 -29.85 3.95
CA CYS A 55 -13.82 -29.33 4.67
C CYS A 55 -12.74 -28.81 3.71
N LEU A 56 -12.52 -29.47 2.57
CA LEU A 56 -11.55 -29.02 1.56
C LEU A 56 -12.02 -27.74 0.84
N LEU A 57 -13.31 -27.63 0.55
CA LEU A 57 -13.93 -26.44 -0.06
C LEU A 57 -13.92 -25.25 0.91
N MET A 58 -14.21 -25.47 2.19
CA MET A 58 -14.11 -24.46 3.24
C MET A 58 -12.66 -24.07 3.55
N ALA A 59 -11.69 -24.98 3.42
CA ALA A 59 -10.27 -24.66 3.56
C ALA A 59 -9.72 -23.84 2.37
N CYS A 60 -10.38 -23.89 1.21
CA CYS A 60 -9.99 -23.13 0.02
C CYS A 60 -10.66 -21.75 -0.09
N SER A 61 -11.57 -21.36 0.81
CA SER A 61 -12.18 -20.03 0.79
C SER A 61 -11.30 -18.97 1.47
N VAL A 62 -10.01 -18.93 1.12
CA VAL A 62 -9.20 -17.74 1.39
C VAL A 62 -9.69 -16.65 0.44
N GLU A 63 -10.29 -15.59 0.99
CA GLU A 63 -10.67 -14.41 0.22
C GLU A 63 -9.43 -13.87 -0.52
N ALA A 64 -9.42 -14.06 -1.84
CA ALA A 64 -8.42 -13.51 -2.74
C ALA A 64 -8.70 -12.02 -2.91
N ASN A 65 -8.16 -11.21 -2.01
CA ASN A 65 -8.24 -9.75 -2.09
C ASN A 65 -7.01 -9.26 -2.82
N ALA A 66 -7.15 -9.02 -4.13
CA ALA A 66 -6.18 -8.29 -4.92
C ALA A 66 -6.10 -6.85 -4.38
N VAL A 67 -4.89 -6.39 -4.05
CA VAL A 67 -4.70 -5.04 -3.51
C VAL A 67 -3.99 -4.17 -4.54
N SER A 68 -4.64 -3.08 -4.91
CA SER A 68 -4.05 -2.02 -5.73
C SER A 68 -4.51 -0.66 -5.26
N LEU A 69 -3.57 0.21 -4.89
CA LEU A 69 -3.85 1.60 -4.53
C LEU A 69 -4.37 2.41 -5.72
N SER A 70 -3.84 2.13 -6.92
CA SER A 70 -4.22 2.81 -8.17
C SER A 70 -5.40 2.15 -8.89
N GLY A 71 -5.92 1.04 -8.37
CA GLY A 71 -7.04 0.29 -8.97
C GLY A 71 -6.62 -0.54 -10.19
N ARG A 72 -5.33 -0.83 -10.35
CA ARG A 72 -4.82 -1.70 -11.41
C ARG A 72 -5.13 -3.17 -11.09
N PRO A 73 -5.33 -4.03 -12.11
CA PRO A 73 -5.46 -5.46 -11.89
C PRO A 73 -4.18 -6.03 -11.26
N THR A 74 -4.32 -6.69 -10.11
CA THR A 74 -3.24 -7.40 -9.41
C THR A 74 -3.76 -8.77 -8.98
N ASP A 75 -2.84 -9.66 -8.61
CA ASP A 75 -3.19 -10.93 -7.94
C ASP A 75 -3.14 -10.77 -6.41
N ASP A 76 -3.54 -11.83 -5.70
CA ASP A 76 -3.58 -11.86 -4.23
C ASP A 76 -2.19 -11.99 -3.59
N SER A 77 -1.13 -12.17 -4.38
CA SER A 77 0.25 -12.25 -3.92
C SER A 77 0.92 -10.88 -3.80
N VAL A 78 0.30 -9.83 -4.33
CA VAL A 78 0.88 -8.47 -4.41
C VAL A 78 0.03 -7.44 -3.67
N CYS A 79 0.70 -6.62 -2.88
CA CYS A 79 0.19 -5.40 -2.26
C CYS A 79 0.74 -4.21 -3.07
N ASP A 80 0.04 -3.83 -4.14
CA ASP A 80 0.55 -2.86 -5.10
C ASP A 80 0.12 -1.44 -4.75
N LEU A 81 1.07 -0.60 -4.34
CA LEU A 81 0.85 0.83 -4.11
C LEU A 81 1.37 1.68 -5.29
N SER A 82 1.77 1.06 -6.39
CA SER A 82 2.25 1.74 -7.60
C SER A 82 1.13 2.09 -8.58
N PRO A 83 1.36 3.04 -9.50
CA PRO A 83 2.45 4.02 -9.52
C PRO A 83 2.19 5.17 -8.53
N MET A 84 3.13 6.13 -8.42
CA MET A 84 2.97 7.38 -7.67
C MET A 84 2.36 7.20 -6.27
N THR A 85 3.00 6.36 -5.44
CA THR A 85 2.42 5.92 -4.17
C THR A 85 1.96 7.09 -3.29
N ASN A 86 2.83 8.07 -3.04
CA ASN A 86 2.51 9.18 -2.15
C ASN A 86 1.47 10.14 -2.75
N TYR A 87 1.46 10.33 -4.07
CA TYR A 87 0.39 11.08 -4.75
C TYR A 87 -0.98 10.42 -4.53
N HIS A 88 -1.10 9.11 -4.71
CA HIS A 88 -2.38 8.44 -4.53
C HIS A 88 -2.84 8.39 -3.06
N LEU A 89 -1.90 8.26 -2.11
CA LEU A 89 -2.21 8.30 -0.68
C LEU A 89 -2.73 9.69 -0.26
N THR A 90 -2.10 10.76 -0.73
CA THR A 90 -2.47 12.15 -0.38
C THR A 90 -3.76 12.64 -1.05
N ARG A 91 -4.28 11.93 -2.05
CA ARG A 91 -5.63 12.19 -2.59
C ARG A 91 -6.75 11.88 -1.60
N LYS A 92 -6.51 11.00 -0.62
CA LYS A 92 -7.49 10.66 0.43
C LYS A 92 -7.34 11.57 1.66
N ILE A 93 -6.10 11.92 2.01
CA ILE A 93 -5.78 12.80 3.15
C ILE A 93 -4.90 13.93 2.64
N PHE A 94 -5.43 15.16 2.70
CA PHE A 94 -4.72 16.34 2.22
C PHE A 94 -3.53 16.69 3.13
N VAL A 95 -2.35 16.81 2.53
CA VAL A 95 -1.13 17.30 3.19
C VAL A 95 -0.77 18.64 2.55
N PRO A 96 -0.82 19.76 3.29
CA PRO A 96 -0.50 21.08 2.74
C PRO A 96 0.92 21.16 2.15
N SER A 97 1.08 21.94 1.09
CA SER A 97 2.40 22.24 0.55
C SER A 97 3.24 23.00 1.58
N GLY A 98 4.51 22.64 1.74
CA GLY A 98 5.38 23.26 2.74
C GLY A 98 5.24 22.68 4.16
N THR A 99 4.46 21.61 4.32
CA THR A 99 4.44 20.84 5.58
C THR A 99 5.83 20.28 5.88
N MET A 100 6.27 20.41 7.13
CA MET A 100 7.53 19.84 7.59
C MET A 100 7.39 18.32 7.80
N ASN A 101 8.49 17.57 7.71
CA ASN A 101 8.52 16.13 7.96
C ASN A 101 7.51 15.31 7.11
N VAL A 102 7.27 15.73 5.86
CA VAL A 102 6.32 15.06 4.95
C VAL A 102 6.61 13.57 4.74
N SER A 103 7.88 13.16 4.79
CA SER A 103 8.25 11.74 4.66
C SER A 103 7.65 10.86 5.75
N ASP A 104 7.56 11.35 6.98
CA ASP A 104 6.98 10.60 8.10
C ASP A 104 5.46 10.51 7.95
N ILE A 105 4.83 11.61 7.51
CA ILE A 105 3.39 11.66 7.21
C ILE A 105 3.06 10.68 6.08
N TYR A 106 3.82 10.70 4.99
CA TYR A 106 3.62 9.80 3.85
C TYR A 106 3.89 8.34 4.23
N GLY A 107 4.94 8.08 5.01
CA GLY A 107 5.21 6.75 5.53
C GLY A 107 4.07 6.23 6.40
N ARG A 108 3.49 7.09 7.24
CA ARG A 108 2.35 6.74 8.09
C ARG A 108 1.06 6.50 7.31
N LEU A 109 0.77 7.33 6.30
CA LEU A 109 -0.34 7.12 5.36
C LEU A 109 -0.21 5.77 4.64
N ALA A 110 0.98 5.44 4.15
CA ALA A 110 1.25 4.17 3.50
C ALA A 110 1.06 3.00 4.48
N LEU A 111 1.56 3.11 5.72
CA LEU A 111 1.35 2.09 6.75
C LEU A 111 -0.13 1.88 7.05
N MET A 112 -0.91 2.94 7.23
CA MET A 112 -2.37 2.87 7.44
C MET A 112 -3.07 2.12 6.31
N PHE A 113 -2.68 2.36 5.06
CA PHE A 113 -3.22 1.64 3.92
C PHE A 113 -2.83 0.16 3.95
N VAL A 114 -1.54 -0.14 4.12
CA VAL A 114 -1.02 -1.51 4.06
C VAL A 114 -1.57 -2.37 5.18
N VAL A 115 -1.63 -1.89 6.42
CA VAL A 115 -2.17 -2.69 7.55
C VAL A 115 -3.67 -2.97 7.41
N LYS A 116 -4.38 -2.14 6.65
CA LYS A 116 -5.82 -2.27 6.44
C LYS A 116 -6.15 -3.21 5.29
N GLU A 117 -5.45 -3.07 4.17
CA GLU A 117 -5.82 -3.73 2.91
C GLU A 117 -4.94 -4.95 2.60
N CYS A 118 -3.68 -4.97 3.05
CA CYS A 118 -2.72 -6.02 2.68
C CYS A 118 -2.58 -7.13 3.72
N LYS A 119 -1.94 -8.23 3.30
CA LYS A 119 -1.74 -9.45 4.09
C LYS A 119 -0.25 -9.79 4.21
N ASN A 120 0.07 -10.59 5.22
CA ASN A 120 1.43 -11.10 5.41
C ASN A 120 1.86 -11.96 4.21
N SER A 121 3.16 -11.99 3.91
CA SER A 121 3.77 -12.69 2.76
C SER A 121 3.48 -12.13 1.37
N GLN A 122 2.61 -11.12 1.23
CA GLN A 122 2.45 -10.40 -0.03
C GLN A 122 3.71 -9.60 -0.38
N ILE A 123 3.93 -9.38 -1.68
CA ILE A 123 4.97 -8.47 -2.17
C ILE A 123 4.41 -7.06 -2.13
N LEU A 124 4.95 -6.22 -1.25
CA LEU A 124 4.70 -4.79 -1.23
C LEU A 124 5.46 -4.12 -2.38
N VAL A 125 4.78 -3.28 -3.15
CA VAL A 125 5.38 -2.48 -4.23
C VAL A 125 5.11 -1.00 -3.97
N LEU A 126 6.15 -0.21 -3.79
CA LEU A 126 6.11 1.25 -3.65
C LEU A 126 6.80 1.87 -4.86
N HIS A 127 6.28 2.98 -5.38
CA HIS A 127 6.82 3.64 -6.58
C HIS A 127 6.88 5.16 -6.42
N SER A 128 8.06 5.72 -6.73
CA SER A 128 8.28 7.14 -6.93
C SER A 128 8.48 7.39 -8.42
N GLU A 129 7.66 8.26 -9.00
CA GLU A 129 7.80 8.61 -10.42
C GLU A 129 8.89 9.65 -10.65
N PHE A 130 8.99 10.65 -9.78
CA PHE A 130 9.95 11.75 -9.94
C PHE A 130 11.28 11.52 -9.20
N GLY A 131 11.38 10.45 -8.41
CA GLY A 131 12.60 10.16 -7.65
C GLY A 131 12.82 11.10 -6.46
N GLU A 132 11.75 11.59 -5.84
CA GLU A 132 11.82 12.57 -4.76
C GLU A 132 12.50 11.99 -3.51
N SER A 133 13.28 12.83 -2.82
CA SER A 133 13.97 12.42 -1.58
C SER A 133 12.98 12.10 -0.45
N GLU A 134 11.80 12.73 -0.53
CA GLU A 134 10.69 12.61 0.37
C GLU A 134 10.07 11.21 0.25
N ASP A 135 9.89 10.74 -0.99
CA ASP A 135 9.44 9.39 -1.31
C ASP A 135 10.43 8.34 -0.82
N GLU A 136 11.71 8.54 -1.07
CA GLU A 136 12.75 7.59 -0.62
C GLU A 136 12.76 7.43 0.90
N ARG A 137 12.69 8.55 1.64
CA ARG A 137 12.61 8.54 3.11
C ARG A 137 11.32 7.88 3.59
N ALA A 138 10.17 8.21 2.99
CA ALA A 138 8.89 7.60 3.33
C ALA A 138 8.90 6.09 3.11
N PHE A 139 9.41 5.62 1.97
CA PHE A 139 9.48 4.19 1.65
C PHE A 139 10.43 3.44 2.58
N ARG A 140 11.52 4.07 3.02
CA ARG A 140 12.40 3.50 4.05
C ARG A 140 11.66 3.31 5.38
N VAL A 141 10.85 4.27 5.82
CA VAL A 141 10.02 4.13 7.04
C VAL A 141 9.08 2.92 6.89
N VAL A 142 8.33 2.86 5.78
CA VAL A 142 7.36 1.79 5.50
C VAL A 142 8.04 0.42 5.48
N THR A 143 9.14 0.28 4.74
CA THR A 143 9.84 -0.99 4.61
C THR A 143 10.52 -1.44 5.90
N SER A 144 10.97 -0.51 6.76
CA SER A 144 11.56 -0.86 8.05
C SER A 144 10.55 -1.47 9.03
N GLU A 145 9.30 -1.01 8.99
CA GLU A 145 8.21 -1.50 9.84
C GLU A 145 7.60 -2.80 9.31
N LEU A 146 7.47 -2.97 7.98
CA LEU A 146 6.75 -4.10 7.39
C LEU A 146 7.62 -5.27 6.96
N CYS A 147 8.87 -4.99 6.59
CA CYS A 147 9.75 -5.95 5.91
C CYS A 147 11.02 -6.25 6.74
N SER A 148 11.65 -7.37 6.41
CA SER A 148 13.03 -7.63 6.83
C SER A 148 13.98 -6.83 5.94
N VAL A 149 14.99 -6.18 6.53
CA VAL A 149 15.96 -5.33 5.81
C VAL A 149 16.66 -6.11 4.68
N ALA A 150 16.90 -7.41 4.87
CA ALA A 150 17.52 -8.27 3.86
C ALA A 150 16.65 -8.51 2.61
N ASN A 151 15.33 -8.31 2.72
CA ASN A 151 14.36 -8.57 1.65
C ASN A 151 13.90 -7.30 0.92
N VAL A 152 14.51 -6.15 1.23
CA VAL A 152 14.17 -4.88 0.58
C VAL A 152 14.99 -4.73 -0.70
N GLN A 153 14.30 -4.64 -1.82
CA GLN A 153 14.90 -4.44 -3.14
C GLN A 153 14.50 -3.07 -3.67
N ARG A 154 15.49 -2.30 -4.12
CA ARG A 154 15.27 -1.02 -4.82
C ARG A 154 15.65 -1.20 -6.28
N GLU A 155 14.73 -0.91 -7.18
CA GLU A 155 14.92 -1.05 -8.62
C GLU A 155 14.70 0.31 -9.28
N SER A 156 15.59 0.69 -10.22
CA SER A 156 15.33 1.86 -11.06
C SER A 156 14.27 1.49 -12.09
N THR A 157 13.29 2.37 -12.28
CA THR A 157 12.26 2.25 -13.31
C THR A 157 12.34 3.39 -14.33
N ALA A 158 13.55 3.94 -14.47
CA ALA A 158 13.85 5.12 -15.25
C ALA A 158 13.37 4.98 -16.69
N THR A 159 12.76 6.04 -17.20
CA THR A 159 12.38 6.20 -18.60
C THR A 159 12.99 7.48 -19.16
N SER A 160 12.86 7.72 -20.46
CA SER A 160 13.30 8.99 -21.06
C SER A 160 12.57 10.21 -20.50
N GLU A 161 11.32 10.03 -20.08
CA GLU A 161 10.48 11.08 -19.48
C GLU A 161 10.74 11.23 -17.97
N TYR A 162 10.99 10.11 -17.29
CA TYR A 162 11.21 10.04 -15.84
C TYR A 162 12.54 9.35 -15.52
N PRO A 163 13.68 10.06 -15.61
CA PRO A 163 15.01 9.45 -15.49
C PRO A 163 15.36 9.01 -14.06
N TYR A 164 14.62 9.50 -13.06
CA TYR A 164 14.88 9.24 -11.64
C TYR A 164 13.83 8.35 -10.98
N SER A 165 12.87 7.82 -11.75
CA SER A 165 11.84 6.94 -11.18
C SER A 165 12.44 5.67 -10.61
N PHE A 166 11.86 5.20 -9.51
CA PHE A 166 12.29 3.98 -8.85
C PHE A 166 11.14 3.29 -8.14
N GLN A 167 11.30 1.98 -7.98
CA GLN A 167 10.43 1.13 -7.17
C GLN A 167 11.18 0.55 -5.97
N VAL A 168 10.46 0.37 -4.88
CA VAL A 168 10.90 -0.42 -3.74
C VAL A 168 9.96 -1.60 -3.58
N LYS A 169 10.52 -2.80 -3.55
CA LYS A 169 9.80 -4.06 -3.42
C LYS A 169 10.30 -4.81 -2.20
N CYS A 170 9.37 -5.36 -1.41
CA CYS A 170 9.75 -6.27 -0.33
C CYS A 170 8.60 -7.21 0.03
N ARG A 171 8.95 -8.39 0.55
CA ARG A 171 7.95 -9.31 1.11
C ARG A 171 7.55 -8.84 2.51
N ILE A 172 6.26 -8.61 2.71
CA ILE A 172 5.70 -8.26 4.01
C ILE A 172 5.89 -9.44 4.97
N SER A 173 6.50 -9.18 6.13
CA SER A 173 6.75 -10.19 7.15
C SER A 173 6.31 -9.79 8.55
N LYS A 174 6.08 -8.49 8.79
CA LYS A 174 5.84 -7.90 10.12
C LYS A 174 4.49 -7.17 10.23
N ILE A 175 3.49 -7.56 9.44
CA ILE A 175 2.24 -6.79 9.35
C ILE A 175 1.54 -6.64 10.71
N GLN A 176 1.52 -7.70 11.55
CA GLN A 176 0.90 -7.64 12.87
C GLN A 176 1.64 -6.70 13.84
N GLU A 177 2.97 -6.69 13.78
CA GLU A 177 3.78 -5.77 14.57
C GLU A 177 3.52 -4.33 14.13
N ALA A 178 3.55 -4.07 12.82
CA ALA A 178 3.24 -2.76 12.26
C ALA A 178 1.84 -2.28 12.64
N THR A 179 0.82 -3.16 12.61
CA THR A 179 -0.55 -2.82 13.07
C THR A 179 -0.55 -2.40 14.54
N SER A 180 0.12 -3.16 15.42
CA SER A 180 0.15 -2.83 16.85
C SER A 180 0.87 -1.51 17.13
N ARG A 181 2.00 -1.27 16.46
CA ARG A 181 2.79 -0.03 16.58
C ARG A 181 2.03 1.17 16.03
N LEU A 182 1.39 1.03 14.87
CA LEU A 182 0.57 2.08 14.31
C LEU A 182 -0.61 2.42 15.23
N ALA A 183 -1.26 1.42 15.83
CA ALA A 183 -2.34 1.66 16.79
C ALA A 183 -1.87 2.35 18.09
N ILE A 184 -0.61 2.14 18.51
CA ILE A 184 -0.01 2.91 19.62
C ILE A 184 0.25 4.35 19.16
N ALA A 185 0.90 4.52 18.00
CA ALA A 185 1.22 5.82 17.45
C ALA A 185 -0.02 6.69 17.21
N GLU A 186 -1.12 6.12 16.71
CA GLU A 186 -2.39 6.84 16.49
C GLU A 186 -3.07 7.24 17.81
N ARG A 187 -2.87 6.47 18.88
CA ARG A 187 -3.37 6.82 20.21
C ARG A 187 -2.55 7.94 20.86
N GLU A 188 -1.24 7.95 20.65
CA GLU A 188 -0.37 9.01 21.14
C GLU A 188 -0.63 10.33 20.42
N LYS A 189 -0.69 10.27 19.08
CA LYS A 189 -0.97 11.42 18.25
C LYS A 189 -1.53 11.00 16.92
N ASN A 190 -2.76 11.43 16.65
CA ASN A 190 -3.42 11.17 15.38
C ASN A 190 -2.64 11.85 14.23
N LEU A 191 -2.55 11.17 13.09
CA LEU A 191 -2.01 11.69 11.84
C LEU A 191 -2.53 13.09 11.45
N GLU A 192 -3.83 13.37 11.55
CA GLU A 192 -4.41 14.68 11.25
C GLU A 192 -3.80 15.79 12.13
N THR A 193 -3.55 15.49 13.40
CA THR A 193 -2.87 16.41 14.33
C THR A 193 -1.40 16.62 13.92
N ILE A 194 -0.71 15.56 13.49
CA ILE A 194 0.66 15.66 12.96
C ILE A 194 0.69 16.57 11.72
N ILE A 195 -0.26 16.41 10.81
CA ILE A 195 -0.36 17.24 9.61
C ILE A 195 -0.61 18.70 10.01
N ALA A 196 -1.56 18.96 10.91
CA ALA A 196 -1.91 20.31 11.34
C ALA A 196 -0.75 21.04 12.04
N GLU A 197 0.00 20.35 12.91
CA GLU A 197 1.12 20.95 13.62
C GLU A 197 2.35 21.19 12.73
N ASN A 198 2.56 20.33 11.71
CA ASN A 198 3.66 20.49 10.77
C ASN A 198 3.28 21.32 9.54
N ALA A 199 2.02 21.71 9.39
CA ALA A 199 1.56 22.55 8.30
C ALA A 199 2.29 23.90 8.34
N PRO A 200 2.56 24.52 7.17
CA PRO A 200 3.11 25.86 7.17
C PRO A 200 2.14 26.77 7.92
N THR A 201 2.63 27.45 8.95
CA THR A 201 1.89 28.59 9.46
C THR A 201 1.84 29.60 8.32
N VAL A 202 0.62 29.98 7.91
CA VAL A 202 0.44 31.16 7.09
C VAL A 202 1.03 32.28 7.93
N ARG A 203 2.27 32.66 7.64
CA ARG A 203 2.72 34.00 7.96
C ARG A 203 1.77 34.87 7.17
N GLU A 204 0.74 35.39 7.85
CA GLU A 204 0.20 36.69 7.46
C GLU A 204 1.44 37.50 7.13
N ARG A 205 1.58 37.86 5.85
CA ARG A 205 2.64 38.74 5.42
C ARG A 205 2.47 39.94 6.33
N ASP A 206 3.34 40.07 7.34
CA ASP A 206 3.39 41.21 8.22
C ASP A 206 3.34 42.43 7.29
N GLU A 207 2.22 43.16 7.34
CA GLU A 207 2.19 44.56 6.96
C GLU A 207 3.31 45.17 7.77
N SER A 208 4.43 45.36 7.10
CA SER A 208 5.67 45.74 7.73
C SER A 208 5.44 47.11 8.31
N THR A 209 5.46 47.19 9.64
CA THR A 209 5.51 48.41 10.42
C THR A 209 6.44 49.40 9.73
N ASP A 210 5.88 50.57 9.43
CA ASP A 210 6.54 51.75 8.91
C ASP A 210 7.94 51.97 9.49
N GLN A 211 8.93 52.09 8.61
CA GLN A 211 10.03 53.03 8.82
C GLN A 211 10.21 53.87 7.56
N PRO A 212 10.09 55.21 7.64
CA PRO A 212 10.07 56.07 6.47
C PRO A 212 11.51 56.34 6.03
N THR A 213 11.91 55.76 4.90
CA THR A 213 12.99 56.34 4.09
C THR A 213 12.35 57.08 2.93
N SER A 214 12.33 58.40 3.07
CA SER A 214 11.86 59.38 2.11
C SER A 214 12.55 59.23 0.76
N ILE A 215 11.86 58.70 -0.25
CA ILE A 215 12.05 59.09 -1.65
C ILE A 215 10.67 59.19 -2.32
N ASN A 216 10.31 60.44 -2.62
CA ASN A 216 9.15 60.88 -3.40
C ASN A 216 8.89 60.04 -4.66
N LYS A 217 7.63 59.60 -4.84
CA LYS A 217 6.83 59.77 -6.08
C LYS A 217 5.40 59.32 -5.81
N ASP A 218 4.49 60.28 -5.70
CA ASP A 218 3.04 60.10 -5.63
C ASP A 218 2.53 59.22 -6.79
N CYS A 219 2.26 57.96 -6.50
CA CYS A 219 1.27 57.16 -7.22
C CYS A 219 0.06 57.05 -6.30
N GLY A 220 -0.78 58.09 -6.35
CA GLY A 220 -1.95 58.23 -5.50
C GLY A 220 -2.86 57.01 -5.55
N LYS A 221 -3.12 56.46 -4.36
CA LYS A 221 -4.27 55.63 -3.95
C LYS A 221 -5.12 55.09 -5.10
N LEU A 222 -4.79 53.90 -5.60
CA LEU A 222 -5.71 53.09 -6.37
C LEU A 222 -6.75 52.49 -5.42
N GLY A 223 -7.84 53.23 -5.21
CA GLY A 223 -9.02 52.70 -4.54
C GLY A 223 -9.62 51.54 -5.33
N TYR A 224 -10.27 50.61 -4.63
CA TYR A 224 -10.89 49.39 -5.14
C TYR A 224 -11.87 49.57 -6.33
N GLY A 225 -12.22 50.81 -6.71
CA GLY A 225 -13.00 51.10 -7.92
C GLY A 225 -12.24 50.98 -9.25
N ALA A 226 -10.89 51.03 -9.25
CA ALA A 226 -10.11 51.05 -10.50
C ALA A 226 -9.93 49.67 -11.18
N VAL A 227 -10.12 48.57 -10.44
CA VAL A 227 -9.98 47.20 -10.97
C VAL A 227 -11.26 46.70 -11.65
N VAL A 228 -12.42 47.24 -11.32
CA VAL A 228 -13.72 46.77 -11.85
C VAL A 228 -14.04 47.34 -13.25
N LEU A 229 -13.44 48.48 -13.64
CA LEU A 229 -13.67 49.12 -14.94
C LEU A 229 -12.58 48.84 -16.01
N GLY A 230 -11.67 47.89 -15.76
CA GLY A 230 -10.83 47.32 -16.82
C GLY A 230 -9.89 48.30 -17.54
N LEU A 231 -9.41 49.36 -16.89
CA LEU A 231 -8.42 50.28 -17.45
C LEU A 231 -7.03 49.95 -16.92
N GLY A 232 -6.27 49.20 -17.72
CA GLY A 232 -4.87 48.86 -17.45
C GLY A 232 -3.97 50.09 -17.42
N GLY A 233 -3.27 50.29 -16.30
CA GLY A 233 -2.21 51.29 -16.17
C GLY A 233 -0.83 50.63 -16.28
N ARG A 234 -0.13 50.84 -17.39
CA ARG A 234 1.31 50.55 -17.53
C ARG A 234 2.11 51.69 -16.90
N CYS A 235 2.84 51.40 -15.83
CA CYS A 235 3.92 52.28 -15.38
C CYS A 235 5.17 52.04 -16.23
N THR A 236 5.56 53.01 -17.05
CA THR A 236 6.88 53.04 -17.68
C THR A 236 7.86 53.83 -16.82
N ARG A 237 9.11 53.40 -16.87
CA ARG A 237 10.24 53.78 -16.00
C ARG A 237 10.55 55.27 -15.96
#